data_AF-A0A1K1LGW9-F1
#
_entry.id   AF-A0A1K1LGW9-F1
#
_cell.length_a   1.000
_cell.length_b   1.000
_cell.length_c   1.000
_cell.angle_alpha   90.00
_cell.angle_beta   90.00
_cell.angle_gamma   90.00
#
_symmetry.space_group_name_H-M   'P 1'
#
loop_
_entity.id
_entity.type
_entity.pdbx_description
1 polymer ?
#
loop_
_entity_poly.entity_id
_entity_poly.type
_entity_poly.pdbx_seq_one_letter_code
_entity_poly.pdbx_strand_id
1 'polypeptide(L)'
;MKRFPVILAPALLGSLLMLGGCAATGPSTAPLPPDRDCQEVYTVAPGNYIIDIAGGSVVVLDPAVQDFPLFCSPEEARTGLKTAMDNGSLPAGDWRIYRLNGTLQEIGQQPEPGHYSLARMARLVDWVSKAETEEPDDK
;
A
#
# COMPACT_ATOMS: atom_id res chain seq x y z
N MET A 1 58.20 36.84 31.66
CA MET A 1 57.65 36.25 30.41
C MET A 1 56.61 35.21 30.77
N LYS A 2 55.31 35.52 30.64
CA LYS A 2 54.21 34.65 30.15
C LYS A 2 52.86 35.28 30.52
N ARG A 3 52.11 35.56 29.45
CA ARG A 3 50.69 35.90 29.34
C ARG A 3 49.88 34.69 29.92
N PHE A 4 48.69 34.78 30.50
CA PHE A 4 47.48 35.54 30.17
C PHE A 4 46.55 35.70 31.39
N PRO A 5 45.67 36.71 31.43
CA PRO A 5 44.71 36.93 32.50
C PRO A 5 43.30 36.39 32.19
N VAL A 6 42.62 36.01 33.28
CA VAL A 6 41.22 36.33 33.64
C VAL A 6 40.09 35.64 32.86
N ILE A 7 39.42 34.75 33.59
CA ILE A 7 38.05 34.28 33.43
C ILE A 7 37.09 35.45 33.65
N LEU A 8 36.17 35.72 32.71
CA LEU A 8 34.90 36.41 32.99
C LEU A 8 33.87 36.14 31.87
N ALA A 9 32.91 35.26 32.16
CA ALA A 9 31.54 35.37 31.64
C ALA A 9 30.81 36.47 32.47
N PRO A 10 29.57 36.95 32.17
CA PRO A 10 28.56 36.52 31.18
C PRO A 10 27.81 37.69 30.45
N ALA A 11 26.96 37.38 29.46
CA ALA A 11 25.69 38.09 29.11
C ALA A 11 25.18 37.53 27.76
N LEU A 12 24.10 36.74 27.71
CA LEU A 12 22.66 37.10 27.69
C LEU A 12 22.12 37.55 26.32
N LEU A 13 21.10 36.81 25.88
CA LEU A 13 20.03 37.07 24.89
C LEU A 13 20.36 37.04 23.39
N GLY A 14 19.68 36.11 22.71
CA GLY A 14 19.48 36.11 21.26
C GLY A 14 18.65 34.91 20.82
N SER A 15 17.37 34.90 21.23
CA SER A 15 16.37 33.89 20.87
C SER A 15 15.92 34.06 19.41
N LEU A 16 15.38 32.98 18.84
CA LEU A 16 14.73 32.82 17.53
C LEU A 16 15.62 32.78 16.27
N LEU A 17 15.61 31.62 15.61
CA LEU A 17 15.25 31.50 14.18
C LEU A 17 14.86 30.04 13.86
N MET A 18 13.55 29.82 13.87
CA MET A 18 12.77 28.95 12.98
C MET A 18 13.32 27.54 12.68
N LEU A 19 12.79 26.55 13.42
CA LEU A 19 12.51 25.24 12.84
C LEU A 19 11.47 25.41 11.73
N GLY A 20 11.95 25.64 10.51
CA GLY A 20 11.13 25.72 9.31
C GLY A 20 11.43 24.54 8.40
N GLY A 21 10.47 23.62 8.28
CA GLY A 21 10.43 22.64 7.20
C GLY A 21 10.54 21.19 7.66
N CYS A 22 9.49 20.68 8.30
CA CYS A 22 9.04 19.34 7.94
C CYS A 22 8.75 19.38 6.45
N ALA A 23 9.68 18.93 5.62
CA ALA A 23 9.30 18.38 4.33
C ALA A 23 8.40 17.20 4.67
N ALA A 24 7.09 17.41 4.52
CA ALA A 24 6.16 16.32 4.43
C ALA A 24 6.68 15.42 3.31
N THR A 25 7.26 14.28 3.67
CA THR A 25 7.33 13.13 2.79
C THR A 25 5.87 12.77 2.53
N GLY A 26 5.27 13.42 1.52
CA GLY A 26 4.06 12.91 0.91
C GLY A 26 4.36 11.50 0.42
N PRO A 27 3.37 10.57 0.43
CA PRO A 27 3.56 9.24 -0.10
C PRO A 27 4.19 9.35 -1.49
N SER A 28 5.38 8.80 -1.62
CA SER A 28 6.23 8.92 -2.81
C SER A 28 5.53 8.23 -3.97
N THR A 29 4.72 8.99 -4.71
CA THR A 29 4.10 8.55 -5.97
C THR A 29 5.18 8.64 -7.04
N ALA A 30 6.15 7.72 -7.01
CA ALA A 30 7.02 7.53 -8.17
C ALA A 30 6.14 7.08 -9.35
N PRO A 31 6.28 7.66 -10.55
CA PRO A 31 5.55 7.21 -11.72
C PRO A 31 5.75 5.70 -11.91
N LEU A 32 4.65 4.97 -12.03
CA LEU A 32 4.68 3.53 -12.24
C LEU A 32 5.44 3.21 -13.54
N PRO A 33 6.24 2.13 -13.60
CA PRO A 33 6.97 1.76 -14.80
C PRO A 33 6.02 1.59 -16.00
N PRO A 34 6.42 2.02 -17.20
CA PRO A 34 5.58 1.97 -18.39
C PRO A 34 5.22 0.54 -18.82
N ASP A 35 5.95 -0.48 -18.36
CA ASP A 35 5.82 -1.86 -18.82
C ASP A 35 4.71 -2.64 -18.08
N ARG A 36 4.07 -2.07 -17.05
CA ARG A 36 2.98 -2.72 -16.31
C ARG A 36 1.77 -1.78 -16.21
N ASP A 37 0.88 -1.90 -17.18
CA ASP A 37 -0.39 -1.15 -17.25
C ASP A 37 -1.59 -2.09 -17.37
N CYS A 38 -1.98 -2.69 -16.25
CA CYS A 38 -3.17 -3.51 -16.20
C CYS A 38 -4.43 -2.67 -15.92
N GLN A 39 -5.46 -2.90 -16.75
CA GLN A 39 -6.76 -2.25 -16.64
C GLN A 39 -7.57 -2.78 -15.46
N GLU A 40 -7.38 -4.06 -15.12
CA GLU A 40 -7.95 -4.66 -13.92
C GLU A 40 -6.87 -4.83 -12.86
N VAL A 41 -7.21 -4.42 -11.64
CA VAL A 41 -6.31 -4.45 -10.49
C VAL A 41 -6.95 -5.26 -9.39
N TYR A 42 -6.17 -6.14 -8.78
CA TYR A 42 -6.59 -7.02 -7.71
C TYR A 42 -5.80 -6.76 -6.44
N THR A 43 -6.40 -7.03 -5.30
CA THR A 43 -5.77 -6.97 -3.98
C THR A 43 -6.22 -8.14 -3.12
N VAL A 44 -5.51 -8.35 -2.02
CA VAL A 44 -5.83 -9.33 -0.98
C VAL A 44 -6.36 -8.58 0.24
N ALA A 45 -7.52 -8.99 0.75
CA ALA A 45 -8.12 -8.39 1.94
C ALA A 45 -8.94 -9.42 2.76
N PRO A 46 -9.36 -9.09 3.99
CA PRO A 46 -10.19 -9.97 4.81
C PRO A 46 -11.50 -10.40 4.10
N GLY A 47 -11.91 -11.64 4.33
CA GLY A 47 -13.07 -12.25 3.65
C GLY A 47 -14.43 -11.73 4.07
N ASN A 48 -14.53 -11.02 5.19
CA ASN A 48 -15.79 -10.45 5.69
C ASN A 48 -16.36 -9.37 4.75
N TYR A 49 -15.52 -8.72 3.93
CA TYR A 49 -16.01 -7.73 2.95
C TYR A 49 -16.90 -8.33 1.86
N ILE A 50 -16.85 -9.64 1.61
CA ILE A 50 -17.77 -10.32 0.69
C ILE A 50 -19.23 -10.05 1.09
N ILE A 51 -19.55 -10.12 2.39
CA ILE A 51 -20.92 -9.96 2.86
C ILE A 51 -21.39 -8.52 2.65
N ASP A 52 -20.52 -7.55 2.90
CA ASP A 52 -20.82 -6.13 2.70
C ASP A 52 -21.07 -5.83 1.21
N ILE A 53 -20.18 -6.30 0.32
CA ILE A 53 -20.30 -6.11 -1.12
C ILE A 53 -21.55 -6.83 -1.67
N ALA A 54 -21.76 -8.09 -1.29
CA ALA A 54 -22.93 -8.87 -1.70
C ALA A 54 -24.25 -8.24 -1.21
N GLY A 55 -24.22 -7.57 -0.05
CA GLY A 55 -25.32 -6.78 0.49
C GLY A 55 -25.53 -5.43 -0.21
N GLY A 56 -24.71 -5.08 -1.20
CA GLY A 56 -24.78 -3.81 -1.93
C GLY A 56 -24.09 -2.63 -1.24
N SER A 57 -23.31 -2.89 -0.18
CA SER A 57 -22.54 -1.86 0.51
C SER A 57 -21.31 -1.46 -0.27
N VAL A 58 -20.89 -0.20 -0.10
CA VAL A 58 -19.66 0.31 -0.67
C VAL A 58 -18.51 0.08 0.32
N VAL A 59 -17.58 -0.79 -0.06
CA VAL A 59 -16.34 -1.01 0.71
C VAL A 59 -15.20 -0.25 0.04
N VAL A 60 -14.52 0.61 0.80
CA VAL A 60 -13.37 1.40 0.36
C VAL A 60 -12.17 1.01 1.19
N LEU A 61 -11.07 0.67 0.51
CA LEU A 61 -9.79 0.43 1.13
C LEU A 61 -9.05 1.74 1.29
N ASP A 62 -8.45 1.97 2.46
CA ASP A 62 -7.65 3.15 2.77
C ASP A 62 -6.19 2.74 3.02
N PRO A 63 -5.24 3.11 2.13
CA PRO A 63 -3.83 2.78 2.32
C PRO A 63 -3.20 3.45 3.54
N ALA A 64 -3.85 4.45 4.15
CA ALA A 64 -3.41 5.03 5.42
C ALA A 64 -3.68 4.10 6.63
N VAL A 65 -4.58 3.13 6.49
CA VAL A 65 -4.95 2.17 7.55
C VAL A 65 -4.12 0.89 7.45
N GLN A 66 -3.92 0.40 6.22
CA GLN A 66 -3.18 -0.83 5.94
C GLN A 66 -2.59 -0.75 4.54
N ASP A 67 -1.41 -1.33 4.34
CA ASP A 67 -0.86 -1.50 2.99
C ASP A 67 -1.56 -2.64 2.24
N PHE A 68 -1.93 -2.37 0.99
CA PHE A 68 -2.68 -3.31 0.14
C PHE A 68 -1.87 -3.63 -1.10
N PRO A 69 -1.32 -4.85 -1.23
CA PRO A 69 -0.56 -5.23 -2.41
C PRO A 69 -1.48 -5.30 -3.64
N LEU A 70 -1.00 -4.79 -4.77
CA LEU A 70 -1.72 -4.74 -6.03
C LEU A 70 -1.16 -5.75 -7.02
N PHE A 71 -2.06 -6.44 -7.72
CA PHE A 71 -1.77 -7.48 -8.69
C PHE A 71 -2.53 -7.21 -9.98
N CYS A 72 -1.98 -7.64 -11.12
CA CYS A 72 -2.59 -7.44 -12.42
C CYS A 72 -3.49 -8.61 -12.85
N SER A 73 -3.48 -9.71 -12.10
CA SER A 73 -4.41 -10.83 -12.33
C SER A 73 -4.78 -11.55 -11.03
N PRO A 74 -5.87 -12.33 -11.01
CA PRO A 74 -6.21 -13.21 -9.91
C PRO A 74 -5.11 -14.23 -9.56
N GLU A 75 -4.42 -14.79 -10.55
CA GLU A 75 -3.36 -15.80 -10.38
C GLU A 75 -2.14 -15.21 -9.66
N GLU A 76 -1.75 -14.00 -10.05
CA GLU A 76 -0.69 -13.26 -9.36
C GLU A 76 -1.09 -12.98 -7.90
N ALA A 77 -2.34 -12.57 -7.67
CA ALA A 77 -2.84 -12.32 -6.32
C ALA A 77 -2.89 -13.60 -5.46
N ARG A 78 -3.29 -14.75 -6.04
CA ARG A 78 -3.24 -16.06 -5.36
C ARG A 78 -1.81 -16.42 -4.96
N THR A 79 -0.86 -16.23 -5.87
CA THR A 79 0.55 -16.48 -5.63
C THR A 79 1.08 -15.56 -4.53
N GLY A 80 0.80 -14.26 -4.63
CA GLY A 80 1.20 -13.25 -3.64
C GLY A 80 0.62 -13.53 -2.25
N LEU A 81 -0.67 -13.87 -2.15
CA LEU A 81 -1.30 -14.29 -0.89
C LEU A 81 -0.59 -15.49 -0.30
N LYS A 82 -0.37 -16.54 -1.10
CA LYS A 82 0.33 -17.75 -0.64
C LYS A 82 1.73 -17.42 -0.13
N THR A 83 2.51 -16.64 -0.88
CA THR A 83 3.86 -16.23 -0.47
C THR A 83 3.85 -15.43 0.83
N ALA A 84 2.91 -14.49 0.98
CA ALA A 84 2.78 -13.67 2.19
C ALA A 84 2.38 -14.51 3.42
N MET A 85 1.58 -15.55 3.25
CA MET A 85 1.27 -16.50 4.32
C MET A 85 2.48 -17.40 4.65
N ASP A 86 3.13 -17.95 3.62
CA ASP A 86 4.28 -18.87 3.79
C ASP A 86 5.48 -18.19 4.45
N ASN A 87 5.72 -16.90 4.16
CA ASN A 87 6.81 -16.12 4.75
C ASN A 87 6.42 -15.42 6.07
N GLY A 88 5.18 -15.57 6.54
CA GLY A 88 4.69 -14.99 7.79
C GLY A 88 4.41 -13.49 7.77
N SER A 89 4.44 -12.83 6.60
CA SER A 89 4.07 -11.41 6.46
C SER A 89 2.57 -11.17 6.64
N LEU A 90 1.77 -12.21 6.47
CA LEU A 90 0.32 -12.17 6.60
C LEU A 90 -0.14 -13.33 7.48
N PRO A 91 -0.88 -13.07 8.57
CA PRO A 91 -1.30 -14.13 9.49
C PRO A 91 -2.31 -15.08 8.83
N ALA A 92 -2.41 -16.29 9.37
CA ALA A 92 -3.47 -17.22 8.96
C ALA A 92 -4.86 -16.59 9.19
N GLY A 93 -5.76 -16.72 8.21
CA GLY A 93 -7.09 -16.12 8.26
C GLY A 93 -7.89 -16.38 6.98
N ASP A 94 -9.15 -15.94 6.97
CA ASP A 94 -9.99 -15.95 5.76
C ASP A 94 -9.61 -14.73 4.90
N TRP A 95 -8.70 -14.95 3.97
CA TRP A 95 -8.26 -13.95 3.00
C TRP A 95 -8.91 -14.19 1.64
N ARG A 96 -9.29 -13.11 0.98
CA ARG A 96 -9.95 -13.13 -0.32
C ARG A 96 -9.30 -12.15 -1.28
N ILE A 97 -9.44 -12.47 -2.56
CA ILE A 97 -8.93 -11.63 -3.64
C ILE A 97 -10.09 -10.80 -4.17
N TYR A 98 -9.90 -9.49 -4.20
CA TYR A 98 -10.90 -8.54 -4.64
C TYR A 98 -10.39 -7.77 -5.83
N ARG A 99 -11.29 -7.43 -6.75
CA ARG A 99 -11.01 -6.49 -7.83
C ARG A 99 -11.29 -5.08 -7.33
N LEU A 100 -10.41 -4.16 -7.68
CA LEU A 100 -10.51 -2.75 -7.33
C LEU A 100 -11.09 -1.94 -8.48
N ASN A 101 -11.75 -0.85 -8.13
CA ASN A 101 -12.16 0.16 -9.09
C ASN A 101 -10.96 1.05 -9.43
N GLY A 102 -10.58 1.08 -10.69
CA GLY A 102 -9.49 1.89 -11.24
C GLY A 102 -8.38 1.02 -11.84
N THR A 103 -7.53 1.65 -12.64
CA THR A 103 -6.36 1.00 -13.25
C THR A 103 -5.14 1.08 -12.35
N LEU A 104 -4.09 0.30 -12.63
CA LEU A 104 -2.86 0.32 -11.83
C LEU A 104 -2.25 1.73 -11.81
N GLN A 105 -2.30 2.46 -12.93
CA GLN A 105 -1.82 3.83 -13.04
C GLN A 105 -2.57 4.83 -12.17
N GLU A 106 -3.87 4.61 -11.96
CA GLU A 106 -4.72 5.52 -11.21
C GLU A 106 -4.60 5.32 -9.70
N ILE A 107 -4.44 4.07 -9.26
CA ILE A 107 -4.57 3.71 -7.84
C ILE A 107 -3.29 3.14 -7.22
N GLY A 108 -2.31 2.77 -8.02
CA GLY A 108 -1.09 2.12 -7.58
C GLY A 108 0.09 3.07 -7.33
N GLN A 109 1.02 2.60 -6.51
CA GLN A 109 2.38 3.09 -6.38
C GLN A 109 3.33 1.89 -6.41
N GLN A 110 4.60 2.14 -6.74
CA GLN A 110 5.64 1.12 -6.71
C GLN A 110 6.66 1.45 -5.60
N PRO A 111 6.49 0.89 -4.39
CA PRO A 111 7.48 1.07 -3.32
C PRO A 111 8.82 0.40 -3.65
N GLU A 112 8.79 -0.75 -4.34
CA GLU A 112 9.98 -1.50 -4.75
C GLU A 112 9.82 -2.01 -6.19
N PRO A 113 10.91 -2.17 -6.96
CA PRO A 113 10.83 -2.73 -8.30
C PRO A 113 10.07 -4.07 -8.31
N GLY A 114 9.02 -4.14 -9.13
CA GLY A 114 8.16 -5.31 -9.27
C GLY A 114 7.05 -5.46 -8.22
N HIS A 115 7.04 -4.66 -7.15
CA HIS A 115 6.01 -4.71 -6.11
C HIS A 115 5.14 -3.45 -6.16
N TYR A 116 3.83 -3.65 -6.20
CA TYR A 116 2.88 -2.56 -6.29
C TYR A 116 1.99 -2.57 -5.06
N SER A 117 1.67 -1.39 -4.56
CA SER A 117 0.72 -1.23 -3.46
C SER A 117 -0.24 -0.07 -3.71
N LEU A 118 -1.33 -0.05 -2.96
CA LEU A 118 -2.36 0.96 -3.09
C LEU A 118 -1.83 2.34 -2.65
N ALA A 119 -1.90 3.32 -3.54
CA ALA A 119 -1.42 4.68 -3.30
C ALA A 119 -2.50 5.61 -2.72
N ARG A 120 -3.77 5.30 -2.99
CA ARG A 120 -4.92 6.12 -2.57
C ARG A 120 -6.15 5.25 -2.35
N MET A 121 -7.19 5.84 -1.75
CA MET A 121 -8.44 5.13 -1.51
C MET A 121 -9.04 4.54 -2.79
N ALA A 122 -9.43 3.26 -2.74
CA ALA A 122 -10.05 2.56 -3.85
C ALA A 122 -11.20 1.66 -3.39
N ARG A 123 -12.24 1.54 -4.22
CA ARG A 123 -13.43 0.75 -3.92
C ARG A 123 -13.23 -0.70 -4.34
N LEU A 124 -13.71 -1.65 -3.53
CA LEU A 124 -13.88 -3.04 -3.94
C LEU A 124 -15.08 -3.17 -4.89
N VAL A 125 -14.87 -3.74 -6.07
CA VAL A 125 -15.92 -3.94 -7.11
C VAL A 125 -16.61 -5.28 -6.90
N ASP A 126 -15.82 -6.34 -6.85
CA ASP A 126 -16.25 -7.72 -6.63
C ASP A 126 -15.08 -8.54 -6.07
N TRP A 127 -15.29 -9.85 -5.94
CA TRP A 127 -14.30 -10.80 -5.46
C TRP A 127 -14.16 -11.96 -6.44
N VAL A 128 -12.95 -12.53 -6.48
CA VAL A 128 -12.66 -13.72 -7.27
C VAL A 128 -13.31 -14.93 -6.59
N SER A 129 -14.12 -15.66 -7.33
CA SER A 129 -14.76 -16.87 -6.83
C SER A 129 -13.77 -18.05 -6.84
N LYS A 130 -13.99 -19.04 -5.98
CA LYS A 130 -13.14 -20.25 -5.97
C LYS A 130 -13.30 -21.09 -7.26
N ALA A 131 -14.38 -20.91 -8.02
CA ALA A 131 -14.74 -21.74 -9.17
C ALA A 131 -14.01 -21.35 -10.46
N GLU A 132 -13.40 -20.17 -10.55
CA GLU A 132 -12.71 -19.71 -11.76
C GLU A 132 -11.36 -20.40 -12.01
N THR A 133 -11.03 -21.47 -11.27
CA THR A 133 -9.80 -22.25 -11.43
C THR A 133 -10.06 -23.68 -11.92
N GLU A 134 -11.30 -24.05 -12.22
CA GLU A 134 -11.62 -25.34 -12.83
C GLU A 134 -11.83 -25.14 -14.33
N GLU A 135 -10.83 -25.58 -15.13
CA GLU A 135 -11.01 -25.83 -16.56
C GLU A 135 -12.29 -26.66 -16.79
N PRO A 136 -13.01 -26.46 -17.90
CA PRO A 136 -14.27 -27.15 -18.14
C PRO A 136 -14.03 -28.66 -18.17
N ASP A 137 -14.77 -29.39 -17.34
CA ASP A 137 -14.87 -30.85 -17.33
C ASP A 137 -15.23 -31.32 -18.75
N ASP A 138 -14.24 -31.80 -19.50
CA ASP A 138 -14.42 -32.33 -20.85
C ASP A 138 -15.24 -33.63 -20.74
N LYS A 139 -16.43 -33.55 -21.34
CA LYS A 139 -17.48 -34.58 -21.38
C LYS A 139 -17.08 -35.89 -22.06
#